data_AF-A0A9D8FT39-F1
#
_entry.id   AF-A0A9D8FT39-F1
#
_cell.length_a   1.000
_cell.length_b   1.000
_cell.length_c   1.000
_cell.angle_alpha   90.00
_cell.angle_beta   90.00
_cell.angle_gamma   90.00
#
_symmetry.space_group_name_H-M   'P 1'
#
loop_
_entity.id
_entity.type
_entity.pdbx_description
1 polymer ?
#
loop_
_entity_poly.entity_id
_entity_poly.type
_entity_poly.pdbx_seq_one_letter_code
_entity_poly.pdbx_strand_id
1 'polypeptide(L)' 'HNPTTVHLRTLVTERFKITVYRDAAYGELFDLERDPEELHNGWGDPAYAEVKGELLLRFVQAEIQREPTRMPRIAGA' A
#
# COMPACT_ATOMS: atom_id res chain seq x y z
N HIS A 1 -18.81 18.49 1.60
CA HIS A 1 -18.01 17.32 1.14
C HIS A 1 -17.01 17.81 0.10
N ASN A 2 -15.71 17.63 0.34
CA ASN A 2 -14.66 17.96 -0.63
C ASN A 2 -14.45 16.74 -1.54
N PRO A 3 -14.78 16.79 -2.85
CA PRO A 3 -14.84 15.60 -3.70
C PRO A 3 -13.50 15.16 -4.31
N THR A 4 -12.35 15.61 -3.80
CA THR A 4 -11.03 15.32 -4.44
C THR A 4 -9.94 15.01 -3.42
N THR A 5 -10.21 14.14 -2.46
CA THR A 5 -9.11 13.49 -1.73
C THR A 5 -8.85 12.15 -2.39
N VAL A 6 -7.87 12.12 -3.32
CA VAL A 6 -7.32 10.87 -3.83
C VAL A 6 -6.78 10.11 -2.63
N HIS A 7 -7.58 9.17 -2.12
CA HIS A 7 -7.16 8.30 -1.05
C HIS A 7 -6.25 7.23 -1.65
N LEU A 8 -4.98 7.57 -1.78
CA LEU A 8 -3.95 6.60 -2.05
C LEU A 8 -3.25 6.24 -0.75
N ARG A 9 -2.70 5.04 -0.73
CA ARG A 9 -1.84 4.59 0.35
C ARG A 9 -0.64 3.89 -0.27
N THR A 10 0.53 4.12 0.33
CA THR A 10 1.79 3.61 -0.19
C THR A 10 2.51 2.85 0.90
N LEU A 11 3.02 1.67 0.55
CA LEU A 11 3.98 0.92 1.35
C LEU A 11 5.35 1.05 0.69
N VAL A 12 6.31 1.53 1.45
CA VAL A 12 7.73 1.55 1.06
C VAL A 12 8.45 0.55 1.94
N THR A 13 9.16 -0.36 1.30
CA THR A 13 10.08 -1.32 1.92
C THR A 13 11.52 -0.97 1.51
N GLU A 14 12.51 -1.73 1.99
CA GLU A 14 13.91 -1.49 1.61
C GLU A 14 14.15 -1.61 0.10
N ARG A 15 13.43 -2.52 -0.57
CA ARG A 15 13.61 -2.83 -1.99
C ARG A 15 12.45 -2.38 -2.88
N PHE A 16 11.23 -2.38 -2.37
CA PHE A 16 10.04 -2.14 -3.19
C PHE A 16 9.17 -1.02 -2.64
N LYS A 17 8.55 -0.28 -3.55
CA LYS A 17 7.46 0.65 -3.25
C LYS A 17 6.20 0.20 -3.99
N ILE A 18 5.08 0.16 -3.28
CA ILE A 18 3.76 -0.13 -3.86
C ILE A 18 2.76 0.94 -3.44
N THR A 19 2.05 1.51 -4.42
CA THR A 19 0.97 2.47 -4.21
C THR A 19 -0.35 1.88 -4.67
N VAL A 20 -1.36 1.94 -3.80
CA VAL A 20 -2.74 1.51 -4.10
C VAL A 20 -3.66 2.71 -4.00
N TYR A 21 -4.47 2.93 -5.03
CA TYR A 21 -5.49 3.99 -5.05
C TYR A 21 -6.84 3.41 -4.62
N ARG A 22 -7.58 4.16 -3.80
CA ARG A 22 -8.97 3.82 -3.44
C ARG A 22 -9.82 3.72 -4.71
N ASP A 23 -10.59 2.64 -4.80
CA ASP A 23 -11.55 2.35 -5.88
C ASP A 23 -10.94 2.25 -7.29
N ALA A 24 -9.62 2.06 -7.41
CA ALA A 24 -8.94 1.84 -8.68
C ALA A 24 -8.49 0.36 -8.83
N ALA A 25 -8.61 -0.16 -10.05
CA ALA A 25 -8.05 -1.47 -10.41
C ALA A 25 -6.53 -1.39 -10.76
N TYR A 26 -5.99 -0.19 -10.85
CA TYR A 26 -4.58 0.08 -11.15
C TYR A 26 -3.85 0.63 -9.92
N GLY A 27 -2.52 0.61 -10.00
CA GLY A 27 -1.62 1.05 -8.94
C GLY A 27 -0.20 1.21 -9.46
N GLU A 28 0.73 1.36 -8.54
CA GLU A 28 2.15 1.52 -8.86
C GLU A 28 2.97 0.49 -8.08
N LEU A 29 3.96 -0.11 -8.74
CA LEU A 29 4.94 -0.99 -8.11
C LEU A 29 6.31 -0.65 -8.69
N PHE A 30 7.26 -0.29 -7.83
CA PHE A 30 8.63 0.05 -8.21
C PHE A 30 9.62 -0.82 -7.44
N ASP A 31 10.62 -1.38 -8.13
CA ASP A 31 11.79 -2.04 -7.54
C ASP A 31 12.87 -0.97 -7.34
N LEU A 32 12.99 -0.43 -6.14
CA LEU A 32 13.92 0.64 -5.76
C LEU A 32 15.39 0.21 -5.86
N GLU A 33 15.70 -1.10 -5.85
CA GLU A 33 17.07 -1.57 -6.07
C GLU A 33 17.43 -1.54 -7.56
N ARG A 34 16.50 -1.93 -8.43
CA ARG A 34 16.75 -2.01 -9.88
C ARG A 34 16.42 -0.72 -10.63
N ASP A 35 15.51 0.07 -10.07
CA ASP A 35 14.94 1.30 -10.61
C ASP A 35 14.81 2.34 -9.48
N PRO A 36 15.95 2.86 -8.96
CA PRO A 36 15.95 3.85 -7.89
C PRO A 36 15.34 5.19 -8.30
N GLU A 37 15.21 5.44 -9.60
CA GLU A 37 14.58 6.65 -10.16
C GLU A 37 13.06 6.47 -10.37
N GLU A 38 12.50 5.30 -10.05
CA GLU A 38 11.07 4.98 -10.14
C GLU A 38 10.49 5.22 -11.55
N LEU A 39 11.26 4.94 -12.60
CA LEU A 39 10.89 5.17 -14.00
C LEU A 39 10.00 4.06 -14.57
N HIS A 40 9.98 2.89 -13.94
CA HIS A 40 9.35 1.66 -14.44
C HIS A 40 8.27 1.14 -13.49
N ASN A 41 7.00 1.44 -13.80
CA ASN A 41 5.86 0.89 -13.08
C ASN A 41 5.62 -0.59 -13.43
N GLY A 42 5.95 -1.49 -12.52
CA GLY A 42 5.77 -2.95 -12.62
C GLY A 42 4.38 -3.46 -12.23
N TRP A 43 3.39 -2.60 -11.93
CA TRP A 43 2.07 -3.04 -11.44
C TRP A 43 1.35 -4.05 -12.33
N GLY A 44 1.51 -3.90 -13.64
CA GLY A 44 0.91 -4.77 -14.67
C GLY A 44 1.91 -5.76 -15.28
N ASP A 45 3.16 -5.77 -14.83
CA ASP A 45 4.19 -6.64 -15.38
C ASP A 45 4.08 -8.04 -14.72
N PRO A 46 3.88 -9.11 -15.51
CA PRO A 46 3.79 -10.47 -14.98
C PRO A 46 5.05 -10.91 -14.22
N ALA A 47 6.22 -10.33 -14.49
CA ALA A 47 7.45 -10.62 -13.76
C ALA A 47 7.38 -10.21 -12.27
N TYR A 48 6.52 -9.25 -11.94
CA TYR A 48 6.31 -8.78 -10.57
C TYR A 48 5.01 -9.31 -9.94
N ALA A 49 4.30 -10.25 -10.58
CA ALA A 49 3.00 -10.72 -10.08
C ALA A 49 3.07 -11.37 -8.69
N GLU A 50 4.08 -12.21 -8.44
CA GLU A 50 4.30 -12.84 -7.14
C GLU A 50 4.68 -11.81 -6.07
N VAL A 51 5.67 -10.96 -6.39
CA VAL A 51 6.12 -9.86 -5.53
C VAL A 51 4.97 -8.92 -5.15
N LYS A 52 4.13 -8.57 -6.12
CA LYS A 52 2.94 -7.74 -5.91
C LYS A 52 1.98 -8.40 -4.90
N GLY A 53 1.75 -9.70 -5.03
CA GLY A 53 0.91 -10.45 -4.09
C GLY A 53 1.44 -10.38 -2.65
N GLU A 54 2.75 -10.60 -2.47
CA GLU A 54 3.39 -10.50 -1.16
C GLU A 54 3.32 -9.08 -0.57
N LEU A 55 3.61 -8.06 -1.38
CA LEU A 55 3.59 -6.67 -0.95
C LEU A 55 2.17 -6.21 -0.59
N LEU A 56 1.15 -6.61 -1.34
CA LEU A 56 -0.24 -6.33 -1.01
C LEU A 56 -0.66 -6.99 0.31
N LEU A 57 -0.24 -8.23 0.56
CA LEU A 57 -0.50 -8.89 1.85
C LEU A 57 0.17 -8.13 3.00
N ARG A 58 1.45 -7.79 2.87
CA ARG A 58 2.17 -6.98 3.87
C ARG A 58 1.51 -5.62 4.09
N PHE A 59 1.06 -4.98 3.02
CA PHE A 59 0.37 -3.71 3.07
C PHE A 59 -0.94 -3.80 3.86
N VAL A 60 -1.78 -4.81 3.58
CA VAL A 60 -3.01 -5.05 4.34
C VAL A 60 -2.71 -5.31 5.82
N GLN A 61 -1.69 -6.11 6.13
CA GLN A 61 -1.29 -6.37 7.52
C GLN A 61 -0.83 -5.10 8.23
N ALA A 62 -0.03 -4.25 7.57
CA ALA A 62 0.42 -2.97 8.12
C ALA A 62 -0.75 -2.01 8.38
N GLU A 63 -1.77 -2.02 7.52
CA GLU A 63 -2.96 -1.18 7.71
C GLU A 63 -3.85 -1.68 8.85
N ILE A 64 -4.00 -3.00 9.01
CA ILE A 64 -4.71 -3.59 10.15
C ILE A 64 -4.00 -3.23 11.46
N GLN A 65 -2.66 -3.26 11.48
CA GLN A 65 -1.89 -2.87 12.66
C GLN A 65 -1.99 -1.36 12.97
N ARG A 66 -2.12 -0.51 11.94
CA ARG A 66 -2.33 0.93 12.10
C ARG A 66 -3.74 1.27 12.55
N GLU A 67 -4.72 0.43 12.26
CA GLU A 67 -6.08 0.63 12.75
C GLU A 67 -6.04 0.57 14.29
N PRO A 68 -6.39 1.68 14.99
CA PRO A 68 -6.34 1.69 16.43
C PRO A 68 -7.32 0.63 16.93
N THR A 69 -6.78 -0.42 17.57
CA THR A 69 -7.58 -1.41 18.31
C THR A 69 -8.51 -0.65 19.24
N ARG A 70 -9.78 -0.64 18.83
CA ARG A 70 -11.01 -0.27 19.56
C ARG A 70 -10.74 0.39 20.91
N MET A 71 -11.06 1.69 21.00
CA MET A 71 -11.06 2.49 22.24
C MET A 71 -11.33 1.64 23.48
N PRO A 72 -10.46 1.66 24.52
CA PRO A 72 -10.78 0.99 25.77
C PRO A 72 -12.14 1.55 26.23
N ARG A 73 -13.13 0.68 26.37
CA ARG A 73 -14.41 1.08 26.98
C ARG A 73 -14.07 1.42 28.42
N ILE A 74 -13.88 2.70 28.71
CA ILE A 74 -13.78 3.18 30.08
C ILE A 74 -15.19 3.02 30.66
N ALA A 75 -15.48 1.85 31.23
CA ALA A 75 -16.62 1.68 32.10
C ALA A 75 -16.27 2.43 33.39
N GLY A 76 -16.62 3.71 33.43
CA GLY A 76 -16.54 4.52 34.63
C GLY A 76 -17.67 4.17 35.58
N ALA A 77 -17.27 3.83 36.82
CA ALA A 77 -17.97 3.85 38.11
C ALA A 77 -19.33 3.15 38.24
#